data_AF-A0A8I3NHL3-F1
#
_entry.id   AF-A0A8I3NHL3-F1
#
_cell.length_a   1.000
_cell.length_b   1.000
_cell.length_c   1.000
_cell.angle_alpha   90.00
_cell.angle_beta   90.00
_cell.angle_gamma   90.00
#
_symmetry.space_group_name_H-M   'P 1'
#
loop_
_entity.id
_entity.type
_entity.pdbx_description
1 polymer ?
#
loop_
_entity_poly.entity_id
_entity_poly.type
_entity_poly.pdbx_seq_one_letter_code
_entity_poly.pdbx_strand_id
1 'polypeptide(L)'
;MSGRLWQSSKRSKKGRQEEHLRRTSNMTRKIFTNTRERWRQQNVNSAFAKLRKLIPTHPPDKKLSKNETLRLAMRYINFLVKVLGEQTLQQTGVAAQGNILGLFPQGSHLPDRTLLGDYQVPSLDPSPKVV
;
A
#
# COMPACT_ATOMS: atom_id res chain seq x y z
N MET A 1 25.85 -17.70 -56.64
CA MET A 1 25.78 -17.92 -55.18
C MET A 1 25.11 -16.75 -54.41
N SER A 2 24.11 -16.05 -54.98
CA SER A 2 23.70 -14.71 -54.48
C SER A 2 22.36 -14.64 -53.74
N GLY A 3 21.69 -15.76 -53.47
CA GLY A 3 20.37 -15.79 -52.82
C GLY A 3 20.35 -15.50 -51.30
N ARG A 4 21.52 -15.54 -50.64
CA ARG A 4 21.61 -15.42 -49.16
C ARG A 4 21.65 -13.96 -48.65
N LEU A 5 22.15 -13.01 -49.45
CA LEU A 5 22.36 -11.63 -48.98
C LEU A 5 21.05 -10.82 -48.90
N TRP A 6 20.11 -11.04 -49.82
CA TRP A 6 18.84 -10.31 -49.86
C TRP A 6 17.87 -10.75 -48.75
N GLN A 7 17.86 -12.04 -48.40
CA GLN A 7 17.02 -12.57 -47.32
C GLN A 7 17.47 -12.07 -45.94
N SER A 8 18.77 -11.84 -45.74
CA SER A 8 19.32 -11.32 -44.48
C SER A 8 18.84 -9.89 -44.16
N SER A 9 18.74 -9.03 -45.20
CA SER A 9 18.24 -7.65 -45.05
C SER A 9 16.75 -7.60 -44.66
N LYS A 10 15.91 -8.46 -45.23
CA LYS A 10 14.48 -8.56 -44.86
C LYS A 10 14.28 -9.07 -43.45
N ARG A 11 15.12 -10.02 -42.99
CA ARG A 11 15.06 -10.56 -41.63
C ARG A 11 15.46 -9.52 -40.57
N SER A 12 16.44 -8.66 -40.88
CA SER A 12 16.86 -7.55 -40.02
C SER A 12 15.78 -6.47 -39.87
N LYS A 13 15.09 -6.10 -40.96
CA LYS A 13 13.97 -5.14 -40.92
C LYS A 13 12.79 -5.64 -40.09
N LYS A 14 12.45 -6.94 -40.19
CA LYS A 14 11.37 -7.56 -39.40
C LYS A 14 11.67 -7.55 -37.90
N GLY A 15 12.90 -7.87 -37.50
CA GLY A 15 13.32 -7.84 -36.08
C GLY A 15 13.24 -6.45 -35.45
N ARG A 16 13.64 -5.39 -36.18
CA ARG A 16 13.52 -4.00 -35.71
C ARG A 16 12.06 -3.56 -35.51
N GLN A 17 11.15 -3.99 -36.40
CA GLN A 17 9.73 -3.66 -36.30
C GLN A 17 9.07 -4.34 -35.10
N GLU A 18 9.36 -5.63 -34.88
CA GLU A 18 8.86 -6.38 -33.74
C GLU A 18 9.39 -5.80 -32.41
N GLU A 19 10.65 -5.42 -32.37
CA GLU A 19 11.24 -4.77 -31.20
C GLU A 19 10.59 -3.41 -30.90
N HIS A 20 10.25 -2.62 -31.92
CA HIS A 20 9.50 -1.38 -31.76
C HIS A 20 8.10 -1.62 -31.17
N LEU A 21 7.36 -2.62 -31.69
CA LEU A 21 6.05 -3.02 -31.16
C LEU A 21 6.11 -3.52 -29.71
N ARG A 22 7.17 -4.27 -29.37
CA ARG A 22 7.40 -4.71 -27.98
C ARG A 22 7.69 -3.52 -27.07
N ARG A 23 8.48 -2.55 -27.51
CA ARG A 23 8.75 -1.31 -26.75
C ARG A 23 7.48 -0.49 -26.53
N THR A 24 6.66 -0.29 -27.55
CA THR A 24 5.40 0.46 -27.42
C THR A 24 4.41 -0.26 -26.52
N SER A 25 4.24 -1.58 -26.66
CA SER A 25 3.39 -2.38 -25.77
C SER A 25 3.84 -2.31 -24.30
N ASN A 26 5.15 -2.42 -24.06
CA ASN A 26 5.72 -2.26 -22.73
C ASN A 26 5.49 -0.84 -22.17
N MET A 27 5.62 0.19 -23.00
CA MET A 27 5.34 1.57 -22.61
C MET A 27 3.87 1.75 -22.23
N THR A 28 2.93 1.25 -23.04
CA THR A 28 1.49 1.32 -22.77
C THR A 28 1.14 0.64 -21.45
N ARG A 29 1.72 -0.53 -21.17
CA ARG A 29 1.54 -1.22 -19.88
C ARG A 29 2.07 -0.39 -18.70
N LYS A 30 3.24 0.23 -18.85
CA LYS A 30 3.82 1.11 -17.82
C LYS A 30 2.94 2.32 -17.56
N ILE A 31 2.41 2.95 -18.61
CA ILE A 31 1.48 4.09 -18.52
C ILE A 31 0.22 3.65 -17.76
N PHE A 32 -0.39 2.54 -18.14
CA PHE A 32 -1.58 2.01 -17.47
C PHE A 32 -1.34 1.75 -15.97
N THR A 33 -0.22 1.09 -15.64
CA THR A 33 0.16 0.83 -14.24
C THR A 33 0.41 2.13 -13.47
N ASN A 34 1.07 3.13 -14.06
CA ASN A 34 1.31 4.43 -13.44
C ASN A 34 0.00 5.17 -13.17
N THR A 35 -0.91 5.21 -14.16
CA THR A 35 -2.23 5.82 -14.02
C THR A 35 -3.03 5.16 -12.88
N ARG A 36 -3.00 3.84 -12.80
CA ARG A 36 -3.66 3.09 -11.71
C ARG A 36 -3.07 3.42 -10.35
N GLU A 37 -1.74 3.43 -10.20
CA GLU A 37 -1.11 3.79 -8.92
C GLU A 37 -1.40 5.25 -8.54
N ARG A 38 -1.41 6.17 -9.51
CA ARG A 38 -1.82 7.56 -9.28
C ARG A 38 -3.24 7.63 -8.72
N TRP A 39 -4.18 6.88 -9.29
CA TRP A 39 -5.56 6.84 -8.79
C TRP A 39 -5.65 6.30 -7.36
N ARG A 40 -4.89 5.22 -7.07
CA ARG A 40 -4.78 4.69 -5.71
C ARG A 40 -4.26 5.73 -4.72
N GLN A 41 -3.23 6.48 -5.10
CA GLN A 41 -2.67 7.56 -4.28
C GLN A 41 -3.63 8.75 -4.13
N GLN A 42 -4.41 9.08 -5.16
CA GLN A 42 -5.47 10.09 -5.08
C GLN A 42 -6.51 9.70 -4.02
N ASN A 43 -6.93 8.42 -3.98
CA ASN A 43 -7.86 7.95 -2.96
C ASN A 43 -7.31 8.13 -1.54
N VAL A 44 -6.04 7.79 -1.32
CA VAL A 44 -5.35 8.01 -0.04
C VAL A 44 -5.28 9.51 0.30
N ASN A 45 -4.91 10.36 -0.66
CA ASN A 45 -4.80 11.79 -0.44
C ASN A 45 -6.16 12.43 -0.12
N SER A 46 -7.24 11.96 -0.75
CA SER A 46 -8.62 12.35 -0.46
C SER A 46 -9.03 11.95 0.97
N ALA A 47 -8.68 10.76 1.43
CA ALA A 47 -8.91 10.35 2.83
C ALA A 47 -8.14 11.23 3.82
N PHE A 48 -6.88 11.56 3.51
CA PHE A 48 -6.07 12.52 4.28
C PHE A 48 -6.70 13.92 4.31
N ALA A 49 -7.33 14.38 3.22
CA ALA A 49 -8.03 15.67 3.20
C ALA A 49 -9.28 15.65 4.09
N LYS A 50 -10.05 14.56 4.09
CA LYS A 50 -11.18 14.37 5.01
C LYS A 50 -10.72 14.37 6.47
N LEU A 51 -9.65 13.65 6.79
CA LEU A 51 -9.09 13.62 8.14
C LEU A 51 -8.68 15.02 8.62
N ARG A 52 -8.04 15.83 7.78
CA ARG A 52 -7.65 17.20 8.13
C ARG A 52 -8.84 18.08 8.54
N LYS A 53 -9.98 17.92 7.88
CA LYS A 53 -11.20 18.71 8.22
C LYS A 53 -11.75 18.39 9.61
N LEU A 54 -11.42 17.22 10.17
CA LEU A 54 -11.85 16.81 11.50
C LEU A 54 -10.88 17.22 12.60
N ILE A 55 -9.68 17.70 12.24
CA ILE A 55 -8.65 18.10 13.21
C ILE A 55 -8.87 19.58 13.55
N PRO A 56 -9.10 19.93 14.83
CA PRO A 56 -9.21 21.32 15.24
C PRO A 56 -7.87 22.05 15.09
N THR A 57 -7.85 23.13 14.30
CA THR A 57 -6.68 24.01 14.14
C THR A 57 -7.06 25.49 14.12
N HIS A 58 -6.08 26.34 14.44
CA HIS A 58 -6.16 27.78 14.21
C HIS A 58 -5.01 28.19 13.25
N PRO A 59 -5.31 28.83 12.10
CA PRO A 59 -6.65 29.02 11.53
C PRO A 59 -7.28 27.67 11.05
N PRO A 60 -8.60 27.60 10.80
CA PRO A 60 -9.29 26.37 10.40
C PRO A 60 -8.81 25.77 9.06
N ASP A 61 -8.19 26.58 8.21
CA ASP A 61 -7.68 26.22 6.89
C ASP A 61 -6.17 25.94 6.87
N LYS A 62 -5.54 25.83 8.05
CA LYS A 62 -4.12 25.51 8.19
C LYS A 62 -3.73 24.27 7.37
N LYS A 63 -2.71 24.43 6.52
CA LYS A 63 -2.16 23.33 5.71
C LYS A 63 -1.30 22.41 6.57
N LEU A 64 -1.86 21.29 7.01
CA LEU A 64 -1.14 20.26 7.77
C LEU A 64 -0.40 19.28 6.86
N SER A 65 0.86 18.98 7.17
CA SER A 65 1.60 17.88 6.52
C SER A 65 0.98 16.51 6.86
N LYS A 66 1.36 15.46 6.12
CA LYS A 66 0.87 14.09 6.41
C LYS A 66 1.23 13.64 7.82
N ASN A 67 2.47 13.88 8.24
CA ASN A 67 2.94 13.49 9.58
C ASN A 67 2.23 14.26 10.69
N GLU A 68 2.10 15.58 10.56
CA GLU A 68 1.36 16.40 11.52
C GLU A 68 -0.10 15.98 11.63
N THR A 69 -0.76 15.73 10.49
CA THR A 69 -2.15 15.25 10.44
C THR A 69 -2.31 13.99 11.30
N LEU A 70 -1.42 13.01 11.16
CA LEU A 70 -1.45 11.77 11.95
C LEU A 70 -1.23 12.03 13.44
N ARG A 71 -0.22 12.85 13.78
CA ARG A 71 0.08 13.19 15.18
C ARG A 71 -1.03 13.98 15.86
N LEU A 72 -1.67 14.90 15.16
CA LEU A 72 -2.78 15.68 15.69
C LEU A 72 -4.05 14.83 15.81
N ALA A 73 -4.33 13.93 14.86
CA ALA A 73 -5.45 13.01 14.94
C ALA A 73 -5.38 12.11 16.18
N MET A 74 -4.21 11.50 16.45
CA MET A 74 -4.01 10.71 17.67
C MET A 74 -4.22 11.53 18.94
N ARG A 75 -3.66 12.75 18.99
CA ARG A 75 -3.86 13.66 20.12
C ARG A 75 -5.32 14.06 20.31
N TYR A 76 -6.05 14.30 19.22
CA TYR A 76 -7.43 14.71 19.28
C TYR A 76 -8.35 13.57 19.72
N ILE A 77 -8.15 12.35 19.23
CA ILE A 77 -8.86 11.16 19.74
C ILE A 77 -8.62 11.02 21.26
N ASN A 78 -7.37 11.11 21.72
CA ASN A 78 -7.04 11.02 23.13
C ASN A 78 -7.67 12.14 23.97
N PHE A 79 -7.71 13.36 23.43
CA PHE A 79 -8.39 14.49 24.06
C PHE A 79 -9.89 14.21 24.23
N LEU A 80 -10.56 13.75 23.18
CA LEU A 80 -11.99 13.42 23.24
C LEU A 80 -12.27 12.28 24.23
N VAL A 81 -11.44 11.23 24.24
CA VAL A 81 -11.56 10.12 25.22
C VAL A 81 -11.44 10.64 26.66
N LYS A 82 -10.49 11.54 26.94
CA LYS A 82 -10.34 12.15 28.27
C LYS A 82 -11.54 13.00 28.64
N VAL A 83 -11.98 13.89 27.75
CA VAL A 83 -13.12 14.78 28.02
C VAL A 83 -14.39 13.97 28.29
N LEU A 84 -14.65 12.91 27.52
CA LEU A 84 -15.81 12.03 27.72
C LEU A 84 -15.65 11.12 28.95
N GLY A 85 -14.43 10.66 29.24
CA GLY A 85 -14.11 9.87 30.42
C GLY A 85 -14.23 10.69 31.71
N GLU A 86 -13.73 11.92 31.73
CA GLU A 86 -13.86 12.86 32.84
C GLU A 86 -15.32 13.23 33.09
N GLN A 87 -16.14 13.39 32.04
CA GLN A 87 -17.60 13.55 32.19
C GLN A 87 -18.26 12.32 32.85
N THR A 88 -17.74 11.11 32.58
CA THR A 88 -18.21 9.89 33.23
C THR A 88 -17.72 9.81 34.69
N LEU A 89 -16.48 10.25 34.98
CA LEU A 89 -15.91 10.22 36.34
C LEU A 89 -16.48 11.27 37.29
N GLN A 90 -17.02 12.39 36.77
CA GLN A 90 -17.81 13.32 37.59
C GLN A 90 -19.18 12.72 37.98
N GLN A 91 -19.64 11.68 37.28
CA GLN A 91 -20.87 10.93 37.60
C GLN A 91 -20.59 9.68 38.44
N THR A 92 -19.39 9.09 38.34
CA THR A 92 -18.94 7.92 39.10
C THR A 92 -17.51 8.14 39.57
N GLY A 93 -17.29 8.55 40.83
CA GLY A 93 -15.97 8.92 41.36
C GLY A 93 -14.93 7.78 41.47
N VAL A 94 -14.43 7.26 40.34
CA VAL A 94 -13.38 6.22 40.29
C VAL A 94 -12.26 6.62 39.31
N ALA A 95 -11.14 7.11 39.84
CA ALA A 95 -9.98 7.47 39.04
C ALA A 95 -9.34 6.24 38.37
N ALA A 96 -9.47 6.11 37.04
CA ALA A 96 -8.72 5.14 36.26
C ALA A 96 -7.65 5.85 35.44
N GLN A 97 -6.40 5.72 35.87
CA GLN A 97 -5.23 6.12 35.07
C GLN A 97 -5.16 5.23 33.81
N GLY A 98 -5.21 5.85 32.63
CA GLY A 98 -5.18 5.13 31.36
C GLY A 98 -4.37 5.87 30.30
N ASN A 99 -3.04 5.75 30.36
CA ASN A 99 -2.15 6.10 29.26
C ASN A 99 -2.38 5.13 28.09
N ILE A 100 -2.73 5.64 26.90
CA ILE A 100 -3.03 4.81 25.70
C ILE A 100 -1.77 4.23 25.01
N LEU A 101 -0.57 4.43 25.56
CA LEU A 101 0.58 3.59 25.25
C LEU A 101 0.48 2.18 25.89
N GLY A 102 -0.67 1.83 26.46
CA GLY A 102 -1.02 0.49 26.94
C GLY A 102 -1.89 -0.36 25.99
N LEU A 103 -2.14 0.09 24.75
CA LEU A 103 -2.93 -0.71 23.78
C LEU A 103 -2.09 -1.76 23.00
N PHE A 104 -0.77 -1.73 23.15
CA PHE A 104 0.13 -2.75 22.60
C PHE A 104 0.96 -3.33 23.75
N PRO A 105 0.80 -4.63 24.09
CA PRO A 105 1.75 -5.32 24.93
C PRO A 105 3.10 -5.34 24.20
N GLN A 106 4.07 -4.59 24.70
CA GLN A 106 5.48 -4.87 24.40
C GLN A 106 5.90 -6.00 25.34
N GLY A 107 5.75 -7.24 24.90
CA GLY A 107 5.97 -8.44 25.70
C GLY A 107 6.49 -9.60 24.85
N SER A 108 7.81 -9.72 24.86
CA SER A 108 8.62 -10.92 24.64
C SER A 108 7.92 -12.28 24.86
N HIS A 109 7.99 -13.14 23.84
CA HIS A 109 8.30 -14.59 23.89
C HIS A 109 7.55 -15.32 22.76
N LEU A 110 8.23 -15.54 21.63
CA LEU A 110 7.80 -16.50 20.61
C LEU A 110 8.08 -17.92 21.15
N PRO A 111 7.10 -18.80 21.33
CA PRO A 111 7.41 -20.22 21.43
C PRO A 111 7.79 -20.73 20.03
N ASP A 112 8.94 -21.42 19.99
CA ASP A 112 9.47 -22.13 18.84
C ASP A 112 8.38 -23.00 18.20
N ARG A 113 8.06 -22.71 16.93
CA ARG A 113 7.02 -23.42 16.17
C ARG A 113 7.69 -24.36 15.17
N THR A 114 8.56 -25.23 15.67
CA THR A 114 8.82 -26.52 15.05
C THR A 114 7.53 -27.33 15.18
N LEU A 115 6.74 -27.42 14.10
CA LEU A 115 5.78 -28.50 13.76
C LEU A 115 4.78 -27.95 12.73
N LEU A 116 5.21 -27.91 11.48
CA LEU A 116 4.32 -27.90 10.32
C LEU A 116 4.97 -28.70 9.20
N GLY A 117 5.33 -29.94 9.53
CA GLY A 117 5.45 -30.99 8.51
C GLY A 117 4.07 -31.22 7.89
N ASP A 118 4.07 -31.56 6.62
CA ASP A 118 2.90 -32.07 5.86
C ASP A 118 2.07 -31.06 5.07
N TYR A 119 2.64 -29.90 4.70
CA TYR A 119 2.18 -29.21 3.48
C TYR A 119 2.86 -29.80 2.25
N GLN A 120 2.33 -30.92 1.78
CA GLN A 120 2.62 -31.48 0.46
C GLN A 120 2.20 -30.46 -0.60
N VAL A 121 3.18 -29.90 -1.32
CA VAL A 121 2.95 -29.04 -2.49
C VAL A 121 2.45 -29.92 -3.64
N PRO A 122 1.26 -29.66 -4.23
CA PRO A 122 0.84 -30.36 -5.44
C PRO A 122 1.75 -29.95 -6.60
N SER A 123 2.41 -30.93 -7.21
CA SER A 123 3.25 -30.78 -8.40
C SER A 123 2.43 -30.21 -9.57
N LEU A 124 2.86 -29.08 -10.12
CA LEU A 124 2.39 -28.52 -11.37
C LEU A 124 3.43 -28.82 -12.46
N ASP A 125 3.24 -29.91 -13.20
CA ASP A 125 3.62 -29.96 -14.62
C ASP A 125 2.68 -30.87 -15.40
N PRO A 126 2.14 -30.39 -16.52
CA PRO A 126 2.13 -31.23 -17.70
C PRO A 126 2.79 -30.49 -18.87
N SER A 127 4.00 -30.93 -19.19
CA SER A 127 4.66 -30.69 -20.47
C SER A 127 3.73 -31.02 -21.65
N PRO A 128 3.69 -30.18 -22.71
CA PRO A 128 2.88 -30.46 -23.91
C PRO A 128 3.54 -31.54 -24.77
N LYS A 129 2.81 -32.64 -25.05
CA LYS A 129 3.20 -33.60 -26.09
C LYS A 129 2.89 -33.01 -27.47
N VAL A 130 3.94 -32.81 -28.25
CA VAL A 130 3.88 -32.53 -29.69
C VAL A 130 3.49 -33.84 -30.39
N VAL A 131 2.43 -33.78 -31.20
CA VAL A 131 2.08 -34.77 -32.23
C VAL A 131 2.81 -34.41 -33.52
#